data_AF-A0A4Q9GQY1-F1
#
_entry.id   AF-A0A4Q9GQY1-F1
#
_cell.length_a   1.000
_cell.length_b   1.000
_cell.length_c   1.000
_cell.angle_alpha   90.00
_cell.angle_beta   90.00
_cell.angle_gamma   90.00
#
_symmetry.space_group_name_H-M   'P 1'
#
loop_
_entity.id
_entity.type
_entity.pdbx_description
1 polymer ?
#
loop_
_entity_poly.entity_id
_entity_poly.type
_entity_poly.pdbx_seq_one_letter_code
_entity_poly.pdbx_strand_id
1 'polypeptide(L)' 'MEDYKSLLDRLKAAQLEQFAAAASAKTLPSDGAMRKIADLEIAIGALEHLIDDGAFKKR' A
#
# COMPACT_ATOMS: atom_id res chain seq x y z
N MET A 1 -7.70 -7.19 13.61
CA MET A 1 -8.36 -7.30 12.28
C MET A 1 -8.77 -5.93 11.77
N GLU A 2 -9.54 -5.15 12.54
CA GLU A 2 -9.89 -3.77 12.17
C GLU A 2 -8.66 -2.86 12.02
N ASP A 3 -7.67 -3.00 12.90
CA ASP A 3 -6.39 -2.26 12.82
C ASP A 3 -5.59 -2.55 11.54
N TYR A 4 -5.62 -3.79 11.06
CA TYR A 4 -4.94 -4.19 9.82
C TYR A 4 -5.67 -3.66 8.58
N LYS A 5 -7.00 -3.66 8.59
CA LYS A 5 -7.78 -3.03 7.51
C LYS A 5 -7.53 -1.52 7.46
N SER A 6 -7.54 -0.86 8.62
CA SER A 6 -7.22 0.57 8.72
C SER A 6 -5.79 0.90 8.29
N LEU A 7 -4.81 0.03 8.57
CA LEU A 7 -3.45 0.19 8.06
C LEU A 7 -3.39 -0.04 6.54
N LEU A 8 -4.09 -1.04 6.01
CA LEU A 8 -4.16 -1.33 4.59
C LEU A 8 -4.72 -0.15 3.81
N ASP A 9 -5.80 0.46 4.30
CA ASP A 9 -6.41 1.64 3.69
C ASP A 9 -5.43 2.82 3.63
N ARG A 10 -4.66 3.04 4.70
CA ARG A 10 -3.64 4.10 4.74
C ARG A 10 -2.48 3.82 3.80
N LEU A 11 -2.05 2.57 3.65
CA LEU A 11 -0.99 2.20 2.70
C LEU A 11 -1.44 2.42 1.25
N LYS A 12 -2.68 1.99 0.91
CA LYS A 12 -3.28 2.21 -0.40
C LYS A 12 -3.46 3.70 -0.70
N ALA A 13 -3.90 4.49 0.27
CA ALA A 13 -4.00 5.94 0.14
C ALA A 13 -2.63 6.58 -0.13
N ALA A 14 -1.60 6.22 0.64
CA ALA A 14 -0.25 6.75 0.44
C ALA A 14 0.35 6.39 -0.93
N GLN A 15 0.02 5.21 -1.45
CA GLN A 15 0.41 4.79 -2.80
C GLN A 15 -0.31 5.62 -3.87
N LEU A 16 -1.62 5.77 -3.74
CA LEU A 16 -2.44 6.59 -4.64
C LEU A 16 -1.93 8.03 -4.69
N GLU A 17 -1.52 8.60 -3.56
CA GLU A 17 -0.91 9.94 -3.50
C GLU A 17 0.36 10.05 -4.36
N GLN A 18 1.20 9.01 -4.40
CA GLN A 18 2.39 9.02 -5.27
C GLN A 18 2.00 9.08 -6.75
N PHE A 19 1.01 8.29 -7.16
CA PHE A 19 0.50 8.31 -8.53
C PHE A 19 -0.21 9.62 -8.86
N ALA A 20 -1.03 10.14 -7.94
CA ALA A 20 -1.75 11.39 -8.11
C ALA A 20 -0.78 12.58 -8.27
N ALA A 21 0.32 12.60 -7.53
CA ALA A 21 1.36 13.62 -7.67
C ALA A 21 1.99 13.60 -9.09
N ALA A 22 2.37 12.42 -9.58
CA ALA A 22 2.92 12.26 -10.93
C ALA A 22 1.91 12.65 -12.03
N ALA A 23 0.66 12.18 -11.89
CA ALA A 23 -0.43 12.50 -12.80
C ALA A 23 -0.73 14.00 -12.85
N SER A 24 -0.77 14.67 -11.69
CA SER A 24 -0.99 16.12 -11.59
C SER A 24 0.12 16.91 -12.28
N ALA A 25 1.35 16.42 -12.21
CA ALA A 25 2.50 16.98 -12.91
C ALA A 25 2.62 16.54 -14.38
N LYS A 26 1.67 15.75 -14.91
CA LYS A 26 1.65 15.20 -16.28
C LYS A 26 2.97 14.49 -16.64
N THR A 27 3.54 13.77 -15.68
CA THR A 27 4.80 13.06 -15.83
C THR A 27 4.70 11.66 -15.23
N LEU A 28 5.72 10.84 -15.45
CA LEU A 28 5.89 9.57 -14.73
C LEU A 28 6.36 9.84 -13.29
N PRO A 29 6.09 8.92 -12.34
CA PRO A 29 6.69 9.00 -11.03
C PRO A 29 8.22 9.04 -11.15
N SER A 30 8.87 9.87 -10.33
CA SER A 30 10.34 9.89 -10.25
C SER A 30 10.87 8.54 -9.76
N ASP A 31 12.15 8.24 -9.98
CA ASP A 31 12.76 6.99 -9.48
C ASP A 31 12.56 6.80 -7.97
N GLY A 32 12.62 7.89 -7.19
CA GLY A 32 12.32 7.87 -5.76
C GLY A 32 10.86 7.53 -5.46
N ALA A 33 9.92 8.09 -6.23
CA ALA A 33 8.50 7.75 -6.11
C ALA A 33 8.22 6.30 -6.53
N MET A 34 8.85 5.83 -7.63
CA MET A 34 8.77 4.43 -8.07
C MET A 34 9.27 3.46 -7.02
N ARG A 35 10.39 3.77 -6.34
CA ARG A 35 10.92 2.95 -5.25
C ARG A 35 9.96 2.91 -4.06
N LYS A 36 9.41 4.07 -3.66
CA LYS A 36 8.41 4.14 -2.59
C LYS A 36 7.14 3.37 -2.93
N ILE A 37 6.67 3.43 -4.19
CA ILE A 37 5.53 2.63 -4.66
C ILE A 37 5.83 1.13 -4.54
N ALA A 38 7.03 0.69 -4.93
CA ALA A 38 7.43 -0.72 -4.81
C ALA A 38 7.46 -1.19 -3.34
N ASP A 39 7.99 -0.36 -2.44
CA ASP A 39 7.99 -0.67 -1.00
C ASP A 39 6.57 -0.76 -0.44
N LEU A 40 5.67 0.13 -0.87
CA LEU A 40 4.25 0.12 -0.49
C LEU A 40 3.53 -1.13 -1.00
N GLU A 41 3.77 -1.55 -2.24
CA GLU A 41 3.16 -2.77 -2.82
C GLU A 41 3.53 -4.03 -2.04
N ILE A 42 4.80 -4.14 -1.62
CA ILE A 42 5.25 -5.27 -0.78
C ILE A 42 4.49 -5.29 0.56
N ALA A 43 4.35 -4.12 1.20
CA ALA A 43 3.66 -4.01 2.48
C ALA A 43 2.15 -4.26 2.35
N ILE A 44 1.52 -3.76 1.28
CA ILE A 44 0.10 -3.99 0.94
C ILE A 44 -0.14 -5.48 0.75
N GLY A 45 0.62 -6.14 -0.11
CA GLY A 45 0.45 -7.57 -0.37
C GLY A 45 0.63 -8.44 0.88
N ALA A 46 1.61 -8.12 1.73
CA ALA A 46 1.78 -8.80 3.01
C ALA A 46 0.56 -8.63 3.93
N LEU A 47 -0.02 -7.44 3.97
CA LEU A 47 -1.16 -7.14 4.84
C LEU A 47 -2.48 -7.70 4.31
N GLU A 48 -2.69 -7.69 2.98
CA GLU A 48 -3.81 -8.36 2.31
C GLU A 48 -3.76 -9.85 2.62
N HIS A 49 -2.59 -10.49 2.49
CA HIS A 49 -2.42 -11.89 2.86
C HIS A 49 -2.77 -12.16 4.33
N LEU A 50 -2.34 -11.29 5.27
CA LEU A 50 -2.69 -11.44 6.69
C LEU A 50 -4.18 -11.27 6.98
N ILE A 51 -4.87 -10.41 6.22
CA ILE A 51 -6.31 -10.18 6.36
C ILE A 51 -7.10 -11.35 5.77
N ASP A 52 -6.70 -11.83 4.60
CA ASP A 52 -7.34 -12.92 3.86
C ASP A 52 -7.18 -14.27 4.59
N ASP A 53 -5.98 -14.53 5.12
CA ASP A 53 -5.69 -15.75 5.90
C ASP A 53 -6.33 -15.71 7.30
N GLY A 54 -6.95 -14.60 7.69
CA GLY A 54 -7.53 -14.40 9.02
C GLY A 54 -6.50 -14.67 10.11
N ALA A 55 -5.30 -14.11 9.94
CA ALA A 55 -3.99 -14.69 10.28
C ALA A 55 -3.63 -15.00 11.74
N PHE A 56 -4.61 -15.30 12.61
CA PHE A 56 -4.49 -16.39 13.56
C PHE A 56 -5.88 -17.03 13.72
N LYS A 57 -6.16 -18.13 12.99
CA LYS A 57 -7.04 -19.16 13.57
C LYS A 57 -6.47 -19.47 14.95
N LYS A 58 -7.22 -19.08 16.00
CA LYS A 58 -6.91 -19.29 17.42
C LYS A 58 -6.04 -20.54 17.58
N ARG A 59 -4.77 -20.37 17.99
CA ARG A 59 -4.09 -21.45 18.70
C ARG A 59 -4.70 -21.53 20.09
#